data_AF-A0A411HDY6-F1
#
_entry.id   AF-A0A411HDY6-F1
#
_cell.length_a   1.000
_cell.length_b   1.000
_cell.length_c   1.000
_cell.angle_alpha   90.00
_cell.angle_beta   90.00
_cell.angle_gamma   90.00
#
_symmetry.space_group_name_H-M   'P 1'
#
loop_
_entity.id
_entity.type
_entity.pdbx_description
1 polymer ?
#
loop_
_entity_poly.entity_id
_entity_poly.type
_entity_poly.pdbx_seq_one_letter_code
_entity_poly.pdbx_strand_id
1 'polypeptide(L)'
;HCAHVDCPGHADYIKNMITGAAQMDVGILVVSAVDGVMPQTKEHVLLAKQVGIPNLIVFLNKCDMLEDQDLLELIELEVREMLNLYNFDADKVPVIKGSALKAIEGDPQYLKNMKELMNTLDQIQEPVRAINEPFLMPVEDVFTITGRGTVTTGRVERGVIKVGEEVEIVGLKETQKAIVTGVEMFRKSLDSA
;
A
#
# COMPACT_ATOMS: atom_id res chain seq x y z
N HIS A 1 8.24 -8.34 -7.62
CA HIS A 1 7.07 -7.85 -8.39
C HIS A 1 6.19 -7.08 -7.43
N CYS A 2 5.97 -5.78 -7.64
CA CYS A 2 5.14 -4.96 -6.75
C CYS A 2 3.77 -4.68 -7.39
N ALA A 3 2.73 -4.59 -6.57
CA ALA A 3 1.47 -3.97 -6.94
C ALA A 3 1.42 -2.63 -6.21
N HIS A 4 1.15 -1.55 -6.95
CA HIS A 4 1.10 -0.20 -6.39
C HIS A 4 -0.34 0.32 -6.47
N VAL A 5 -0.86 0.79 -5.34
CA VAL A 5 -2.20 1.37 -5.22
C VAL A 5 -2.02 2.81 -4.74
N ASP A 6 -2.62 3.75 -5.47
CA ASP A 6 -2.64 5.15 -5.07
C ASP A 6 -3.86 5.41 -4.16
N CYS A 7 -3.61 5.88 -2.94
CA CYS A 7 -4.66 6.19 -1.96
C CYS A 7 -4.90 7.71 -1.96
N PRO A 8 -6.08 8.18 -2.39
CA PRO A 8 -6.32 9.61 -2.50
C PRO A 8 -6.36 10.27 -1.12
N GLY A 9 -5.72 11.43 -0.99
CA GLY A 9 -5.54 12.07 0.30
C GLY A 9 -6.70 12.95 0.81
N HIS A 10 -7.79 13.01 0.05
CA HIS A 10 -8.95 13.83 0.38
C HIS A 10 -9.93 13.04 1.26
N ALA A 11 -10.55 13.70 2.22
CA ALA A 11 -11.48 13.10 3.20
C ALA A 11 -12.58 12.24 2.55
N ASP A 12 -13.03 12.62 1.35
CA ASP A 12 -14.07 11.93 0.59
C ASP A 12 -13.65 10.53 0.09
N TYR A 13 -12.34 10.23 0.04
CA TYR A 13 -11.80 8.97 -0.45
C TYR A 13 -11.20 8.09 0.65
N ILE A 14 -11.39 8.45 1.93
CA ILE A 14 -10.97 7.64 3.08
C ILE A 14 -11.54 6.22 3.00
N LYS A 15 -12.76 6.05 2.46
CA LYS A 15 -13.35 4.72 2.26
C LYS A 15 -12.52 3.82 1.35
N ASN A 16 -11.99 4.37 0.26
CA ASN A 16 -11.12 3.63 -0.67
C ASN A 16 -9.75 3.36 -0.06
N MET A 17 -9.28 4.27 0.81
CA MET A 17 -8.06 4.04 1.58
C MET A 17 -8.24 2.90 2.59
N ILE A 18 -9.35 2.83 3.32
CA ILE A 18 -9.58 1.78 4.33
C ILE A 18 -9.62 0.39 3.71
N THR A 19 -10.31 0.22 2.57
CA THR A 19 -10.39 -1.08 1.90
C THR A 19 -9.06 -1.47 1.24
N GLY A 20 -8.33 -0.53 0.65
CA GLY A 20 -7.04 -0.81 0.01
C GLY A 20 -5.86 -0.96 0.97
N ALA A 21 -5.84 -0.18 2.06
CA ALA A 21 -4.73 -0.17 3.03
C ALA A 21 -4.69 -1.44 3.90
N ALA A 22 -5.82 -2.14 4.07
CA ALA A 22 -5.90 -3.36 4.89
C ALA A 22 -5.00 -4.49 4.37
N GLN A 23 -4.60 -4.36 3.12
CA GLN A 23 -3.77 -5.33 2.41
C GLN A 23 -2.41 -4.76 2.03
N MET A 24 -2.03 -3.58 2.53
CA MET A 24 -0.73 -3.00 2.21
C MET A 24 0.36 -3.56 3.11
N ASP A 25 1.34 -4.22 2.49
CA ASP A 25 2.53 -4.70 3.21
C ASP A 25 3.50 -3.54 3.55
N VAL A 26 3.49 -2.50 2.71
CA VAL A 26 4.32 -1.29 2.84
C VAL A 26 3.53 -0.07 2.40
N GLY A 27 3.61 1.01 3.16
CA GLY A 27 3.10 2.33 2.77
C GLY A 27 4.23 3.30 2.40
N ILE A 28 4.01 4.12 1.37
CA ILE A 28 4.90 5.23 1.03
C ILE A 28 4.17 6.54 1.38
N LEU A 29 4.63 7.21 2.43
CA LEU A 29 4.12 8.53 2.83
C LEU A 29 4.84 9.61 2.03
N VAL A 30 4.15 10.24 1.10
CA VAL A 30 4.70 11.36 0.33
C VAL A 30 4.37 12.67 1.04
N VAL A 31 5.40 13.42 1.42
CA VAL A 31 5.26 14.74 2.06
C VAL A 31 5.98 15.78 1.20
N SER A 32 5.35 16.93 0.99
CA SER A 32 5.98 18.04 0.27
C SER A 32 6.98 18.72 1.19
N ALA A 33 8.24 18.81 0.78
CA ALA A 33 9.26 19.55 1.52
C ALA A 33 8.92 21.05 1.58
N VAL A 34 8.14 21.60 0.65
CA VAL A 34 7.73 23.02 0.66
C VAL A 34 6.60 23.29 1.65
N ASP A 35 5.65 22.36 1.73
CA ASP A 35 4.41 22.54 2.50
C ASP A 35 4.52 21.95 3.92
N GLY A 36 5.44 21.02 4.14
CA GLY A 36 5.66 20.34 5.42
C GLY A 36 4.50 19.43 5.82
N VAL A 37 4.32 19.24 7.14
CA VAL A 37 3.28 18.38 7.70
C VAL A 37 1.92 19.08 7.70
N MET A 38 1.00 18.56 6.89
CA MET A 38 -0.37 19.08 6.79
C MET A 38 -1.35 18.27 7.65
N PRO A 39 -2.54 18.81 7.99
CA PRO A 39 -3.57 18.06 8.72
C PRO A 39 -3.94 16.73 8.04
N GLN A 40 -4.01 16.71 6.70
CA GLN A 40 -4.26 15.48 5.94
C GLN A 40 -3.13 14.45 6.09
N THR A 41 -1.87 14.89 6.19
CA THR A 41 -0.73 14.00 6.45
C THR A 41 -0.91 13.26 7.77
N LYS A 42 -1.37 13.96 8.81
CA LYS A 42 -1.65 13.37 10.13
C LYS A 42 -2.78 12.34 10.07
N GLU A 43 -3.84 12.62 9.31
CA GLU A 43 -4.94 11.68 9.09
C GLU A 43 -4.46 10.40 8.38
N HIS A 44 -3.62 10.51 7.36
CA HIS A 44 -3.06 9.34 6.67
C HIS A 44 -2.18 8.48 7.56
N VAL A 45 -1.34 9.10 8.38
CA VAL A 45 -0.49 8.35 9.33
C VAL A 45 -1.38 7.63 10.34
N LEU A 46 -2.42 8.29 10.87
CA LEU A 46 -3.37 7.67 11.79
C LEU A 46 -4.10 6.48 11.13
N LEU A 47 -4.58 6.64 9.89
CA LEU A 47 -5.25 5.58 9.15
C LEU A 47 -4.32 4.41 8.85
N ALA A 48 -3.09 4.68 8.39
CA ALA A 48 -2.07 3.66 8.16
C ALA A 48 -1.81 2.83 9.42
N LYS A 49 -1.79 3.48 10.60
CA LYS A 49 -1.64 2.79 11.88
C LYS A 49 -2.85 1.94 12.23
N GLN A 50 -4.06 2.49 12.09
CA GLN A 50 -5.31 1.79 12.42
C GLN A 50 -5.57 0.57 11.53
N VAL A 51 -5.19 0.69 10.27
CA VAL A 51 -5.33 -0.38 9.28
C VAL A 51 -4.20 -1.41 9.40
N GLY A 52 -3.12 -1.08 10.12
CA GLY A 52 -2.08 -2.04 10.49
C GLY A 52 -0.95 -2.18 9.48
N ILE A 53 -0.66 -1.14 8.69
CA ILE A 53 0.48 -1.15 7.77
C ILE A 53 1.78 -1.32 8.58
N PRO A 54 2.55 -2.41 8.37
CA PRO A 54 3.67 -2.75 9.25
C PRO A 54 4.92 -1.92 8.96
N ASN A 55 5.15 -1.56 7.69
CA ASN A 55 6.32 -0.81 7.26
C ASN A 55 5.90 0.46 6.54
N LEU A 56 6.51 1.59 6.91
CA LEU A 56 6.30 2.88 6.28
C LEU A 56 7.65 3.40 5.77
N ILE A 57 7.64 3.99 4.57
CA ILE A 57 8.76 4.77 4.03
C ILE A 57 8.25 6.19 3.80
N VAL A 58 9.04 7.20 4.13
CA VAL A 58 8.71 8.60 3.82
C VAL A 58 9.50 9.05 2.60
N PHE A 59 8.79 9.68 1.66
CA PHE A 59 9.41 10.40 0.55
C PHE A 59 9.14 11.90 0.69
N LEU A 60 10.17 12.67 1.04
CA LEU A 60 10.13 14.13 1.03
C LEU A 60 10.30 14.61 -0.41
N ASN A 61 9.20 15.03 -1.02
CA ASN A 61 9.12 15.44 -2.41
C ASN A 61 9.33 16.96 -2.56
N LYS A 62 9.60 17.42 -3.80
CA LYS A 62 9.86 18.83 -4.14
C LYS A 62 11.11 19.42 -3.47
N CYS A 63 12.11 18.60 -3.12
CA CYS A 63 13.37 19.11 -2.57
C CYS A 63 14.17 19.96 -3.57
N ASP A 64 13.81 19.96 -4.86
CA ASP A 64 14.38 20.87 -5.86
C ASP A 64 13.93 22.33 -5.70
N MET A 65 12.84 22.57 -4.97
CA MET A 65 12.33 23.91 -4.69
C MET A 65 12.92 24.52 -3.42
N LEU A 66 13.75 23.76 -2.69
CA LEU A 66 14.34 24.15 -1.40
C LEU A 66 15.85 23.99 -1.44
N GLU A 67 16.56 25.11 -1.44
CA GLU A 67 18.03 25.15 -1.42
C GLU A 67 18.59 25.12 0.01
N ASP A 68 17.78 25.49 1.00
CA ASP A 68 18.16 25.54 2.41
C ASP A 68 18.13 24.16 3.06
N GLN A 69 19.30 23.65 3.43
CA GLN A 69 19.46 22.35 4.06
C GLN A 69 18.92 22.31 5.49
N ASP A 70 19.04 23.42 6.24
CA ASP A 70 18.57 23.49 7.62
C ASP A 70 17.04 23.38 7.67
N LEU A 71 16.36 23.99 6.70
CA LEU A 71 14.91 23.89 6.57
C LEU A 71 14.45 22.46 6.21
N LEU A 72 15.19 21.76 5.35
CA LEU A 72 14.90 20.37 5.02
C LEU A 72 15.08 19.42 6.21
N GLU A 73 16.09 19.65 7.05
CA GLU A 73 16.30 18.91 8.29
C GLU A 73 15.19 19.19 9.31
N LEU A 74 14.75 20.44 9.43
CA LEU A 74 13.64 20.81 10.30
C LEU A 74 12.34 20.09 9.90
N ILE A 75 12.03 20.04 8.61
CA ILE A 75 10.80 19.38 8.11
C ILE A 75 10.89 17.86 8.28
N GLU A 76 12.07 17.27 8.08
CA GLU A 76 12.27 15.85 8.41
C GLU A 76 12.00 15.58 9.89
N LEU A 77 12.49 16.44 10.78
CA LEU A 77 12.26 16.33 12.22
C LEU A 77 10.76 16.41 12.55
N GLU A 78 10.02 17.38 11.99
CA GLU A 78 8.58 17.49 12.16
C GLU A 78 7.83 16.22 11.70
N VAL A 79 8.25 15.63 10.57
CA VAL A 79 7.68 14.37 10.08
C VAL A 79 7.97 13.22 11.05
N ARG A 80 9.20 13.11 11.57
CA ARG A 80 9.56 12.08 12.54
C ARG A 80 8.79 12.24 13.86
N GLU A 81 8.61 13.46 14.34
CA GLU A 81 7.80 13.74 15.53
C GLU A 81 6.33 13.32 15.33
N MET A 82 5.74 13.63 14.18
CA MET A 82 4.40 13.16 13.83
C MET A 82 4.31 11.63 13.80
N LEU A 83 5.29 10.95 13.20
CA LEU A 83 5.31 9.48 13.15
C LEU A 83 5.34 8.88 14.56
N ASN A 84 6.20 9.42 15.44
CA ASN A 84 6.27 9.01 16.84
C ASN A 84 4.95 9.26 17.59
N LEU A 85 4.29 10.41 17.36
CA LEU A 85 2.98 10.73 17.96
C LEU A 85 1.92 9.65 17.66
N TYR A 86 1.96 9.07 16.46
CA TYR A 86 1.04 8.01 16.03
C TYR A 86 1.60 6.60 16.22
N ASN A 87 2.63 6.43 17.06
CA ASN A 87 3.24 5.15 17.40
C ASN A 87 3.88 4.40 16.22
N PHE A 88 4.39 5.12 15.22
CA PHE A 88 5.39 4.58 14.31
C PHE A 88 6.77 4.79 14.92
N ASP A 89 7.66 3.81 14.77
CA ASP A 89 9.06 3.91 15.20
C ASP A 89 9.81 4.79 14.20
N ALA A 90 9.78 6.11 14.42
CA ALA A 90 10.28 7.07 13.45
C ALA A 90 11.77 6.86 13.14
N ASP A 91 12.56 6.34 14.09
CA ASP A 91 13.99 6.09 13.90
C ASP A 91 14.26 4.95 12.90
N LYS A 92 13.32 4.01 12.76
CA LYS A 92 13.39 2.92 11.78
C LYS A 92 12.75 3.24 10.45
N VAL A 93 11.96 4.29 10.36
CA VAL A 93 11.30 4.71 9.11
C VAL A 93 12.34 5.39 8.20
N PRO A 94 12.61 4.83 7.01
CA PRO A 94 13.51 5.46 6.05
C PRO A 94 12.88 6.75 5.51
N VAL A 95 13.66 7.82 5.47
CA VAL A 95 13.25 9.12 4.90
C VAL A 95 14.14 9.42 3.71
N ILE A 96 13.52 9.55 2.54
CA ILE A 96 14.23 9.77 1.27
C ILE A 96 13.83 11.14 0.74
N LYS A 97 14.83 11.99 0.54
CA LYS A 97 14.67 13.36 0.05
C LYS A 97 14.82 13.38 -1.46
N GLY A 98 13.89 13.96 -2.19
CA GLY A 98 13.96 13.97 -3.64
C GLY A 98 12.95 14.87 -4.34
N SER A 99 12.91 14.74 -5.66
CA SER A 99 11.95 15.43 -6.52
C SER A 99 11.46 14.46 -7.57
N ALA A 100 10.19 14.06 -7.46
CA ALA A 100 9.55 13.20 -8.44
C ALA A 100 9.47 13.89 -9.81
N LEU A 101 9.27 15.21 -9.84
CA LEU A 101 9.22 16.00 -11.08
C LEU A 101 10.56 15.94 -11.80
N LYS A 102 11.66 16.28 -11.12
CA LYS A 102 13.00 16.25 -11.73
C LYS A 102 13.45 14.85 -12.12
N ALA A 103 13.05 13.83 -11.36
CA ALA A 103 13.28 12.44 -11.73
C ALA A 103 12.56 12.07 -13.05
N ILE A 104 11.32 12.53 -13.25
CA ILE A 104 10.58 12.33 -14.50
C ILE A 104 11.23 13.11 -15.66
N GLU A 105 11.74 14.31 -15.40
CA GLU A 105 12.48 15.12 -16.39
C GLU A 105 13.85 14.52 -16.76
N GLY A 106 14.29 13.48 -16.05
CA GLY A 106 15.52 12.74 -16.35
C GLY A 106 16.77 13.26 -15.64
N ASP A 107 16.61 14.08 -14.61
CA ASP A 107 17.75 14.55 -13.82
C ASP A 107 18.45 13.38 -13.11
N PRO A 108 19.76 13.13 -13.37
CA PRO A 108 20.49 12.01 -12.78
C PRO A 108 20.51 11.99 -11.25
N GLN A 109 20.52 13.16 -10.60
CA GLN A 109 20.53 13.26 -9.14
C GLN A 109 19.23 12.74 -8.56
N TYR A 110 18.09 13.20 -9.07
CA TYR A 110 16.79 12.79 -8.54
C TYR A 110 16.38 11.39 -8.99
N LEU A 111 16.86 10.92 -10.14
CA LEU A 111 16.77 9.51 -10.53
C LEU A 111 17.51 8.59 -9.55
N LYS A 112 18.64 9.03 -8.98
CA LYS A 112 19.36 8.28 -7.94
C LYS A 112 18.50 8.15 -6.68
N ASN A 113 17.82 9.22 -6.26
CA ASN A 113 16.96 9.21 -5.07
C ASN A 113 15.74 8.30 -5.28
N MET A 114 15.18 8.25 -6.50
CA MET A 114 14.12 7.27 -6.83
C MET A 114 14.63 5.83 -6.80
N LYS A 115 15.86 5.58 -7.27
CA LYS A 115 16.48 4.25 -7.14
C LYS A 115 16.72 3.87 -5.68
N GLU A 116 17.10 4.83 -4.83
CA GLU A 116 17.23 4.61 -3.39
C GLU A 116 15.89 4.25 -2.75
N LEU A 117 14.80 4.89 -3.16
CA LEU A 117 13.44 4.53 -2.74
C LEU A 117 13.09 3.09 -3.11
N MET A 118 13.37 2.70 -4.36
CA MET A 118 13.13 1.33 -4.80
C MET A 118 14.02 0.31 -4.07
N ASN A 119 15.30 0.62 -3.87
CA ASN A 119 16.20 -0.26 -3.13
C ASN A 119 15.77 -0.44 -1.67
N THR A 120 15.25 0.63 -1.05
CA THR A 120 14.72 0.58 0.31
C THR A 120 13.49 -0.32 0.38
N LEU A 121 12.60 -0.24 -0.61
CA LEU A 121 11.46 -1.15 -0.73
C LEU A 121 11.91 -2.61 -0.87
N ASP A 122 12.93 -2.87 -1.69
CA ASP A 122 13.46 -4.23 -1.91
C ASP A 122 14.15 -4.83 -0.67
N GLN A 123 14.56 -3.99 0.29
CA GLN A 123 15.14 -4.44 1.56
C GLN A 123 14.09 -4.80 2.62
N ILE A 124 12.84 -4.39 2.44
CA ILE A 124 11.77 -4.73 3.37
C ILE A 124 11.51 -6.23 3.24
N GLN A 125 11.56 -6.93 4.38
CA GLN A 125 11.31 -8.36 4.42
C GLN A 125 9.91 -8.65 3.88
N GLU A 126 9.84 -9.50 2.85
CA GLU A 126 8.55 -9.96 2.35
C GLU A 126 7.76 -10.64 3.49
N PRO A 127 6.49 -10.29 3.67
CA PRO A 127 5.67 -10.91 4.71
C PRO A 127 5.57 -12.41 4.46
N VAL A 128 5.70 -13.19 5.53
CA VAL A 128 5.56 -14.64 5.46
C VAL A 128 4.12 -14.94 5.08
N ARG A 129 3.92 -15.43 3.85
CA ARG A 129 2.60 -15.84 3.39
C ARG A 129 2.16 -17.10 4.14
N ALA A 130 0.98 -17.05 4.72
CA ALA A 130 0.38 -18.17 5.45
C ALA A 130 -0.20 -19.23 4.49
N ILE A 131 0.63 -19.75 3.57
CA ILE A 131 0.19 -20.67 2.49
C ILE A 131 -0.27 -22.04 3.00
N ASN A 132 0.15 -22.44 4.19
CA ASN A 132 -0.20 -23.74 4.80
C ASN A 132 -1.44 -23.65 5.69
N GLU A 133 -2.09 -22.49 5.77
CA GLU A 133 -3.34 -22.31 6.50
C GLU A 133 -4.56 -22.56 5.60
N PRO A 134 -5.76 -22.75 6.16
CA PRO A 134 -6.99 -22.83 5.36
C PRO A 134 -7.21 -21.57 4.53
N PHE A 135 -7.63 -21.74 3.27
CA PHE A 135 -7.89 -20.64 2.35
C PHE A 135 -8.85 -19.61 2.94
N LEU A 136 -8.45 -18.33 2.88
CA LEU A 136 -9.30 -17.20 3.21
C LEU A 136 -8.96 -16.02 2.30
N MET A 137 -9.99 -15.46 1.68
CA MET A 137 -9.90 -14.28 0.83
C MET A 137 -11.05 -13.33 1.17
N PRO A 138 -10.77 -12.14 1.71
CA PRO A 138 -11.77 -11.09 1.87
C PRO A 138 -12.30 -10.65 0.50
N VAL A 139 -13.62 -10.54 0.35
CA VAL A 139 -14.25 -10.07 -0.89
C VAL A 139 -14.28 -8.55 -0.87
N GLU A 140 -13.62 -7.92 -1.84
CA GLU A 140 -13.59 -6.47 -2.05
C GLU A 140 -14.74 -5.99 -2.92
N ASP A 141 -14.96 -6.66 -4.05
CA ASP A 141 -16.00 -6.31 -5.02
C ASP A 141 -16.52 -7.56 -5.73
N VAL A 142 -17.71 -7.43 -6.32
CA VAL A 142 -18.43 -8.51 -6.99
C VAL A 142 -18.91 -8.05 -8.36
N PHE A 143 -18.47 -8.74 -9.39
CA PHE A 143 -18.85 -8.51 -10.77
C PHE A 143 -19.68 -9.68 -11.29
N THR A 144 -20.60 -9.40 -12.22
CA THR A 144 -21.27 -10.43 -13.01
C THR A 144 -20.81 -10.28 -14.45
N ILE A 145 -20.06 -11.26 -14.96
CA ILE A 145 -19.52 -11.25 -16.31
C ILE A 145 -20.33 -12.22 -17.18
N THR A 146 -20.95 -11.70 -18.24
CA THR A 146 -21.72 -12.50 -19.20
C THR A 146 -20.87 -13.64 -19.75
N GLY A 147 -21.36 -14.87 -19.59
CA GLY A 147 -20.66 -16.09 -20.05
C GLY A 147 -19.57 -16.64 -19.13
N ARG A 148 -19.21 -15.93 -18.05
CA ARG A 148 -18.28 -16.43 -17.01
C ARG A 148 -18.95 -16.63 -15.65
N GLY A 149 -20.01 -15.87 -15.36
CA GLY A 149 -20.74 -15.92 -14.09
C GLY A 149 -20.31 -14.83 -13.11
N THR A 150 -20.50 -15.10 -11.82
CA THR A 150 -20.13 -14.18 -10.73
C THR A 150 -18.64 -14.27 -10.46
N VAL A 151 -17.96 -13.12 -10.43
CA VAL A 151 -16.54 -12.99 -10.13
C VAL A 151 -16.39 -12.11 -8.90
N THR A 152 -15.69 -12.62 -7.89
CA THR A 152 -15.30 -11.84 -6.71
C THR A 152 -13.84 -11.42 -6.85
N THR A 153 -13.51 -10.21 -6.38
CA THR A 153 -12.13 -9.72 -6.33
C THR A 153 -11.67 -9.58 -4.89
N GLY A 154 -10.37 -9.78 -4.67
CA GLY A 154 -9.71 -9.59 -3.38
C GLY A 154 -8.30 -10.17 -3.39
N ARG A 155 -7.53 -9.88 -2.34
CA ARG A 155 -6.25 -10.54 -2.09
C ARG A 155 -6.45 -11.74 -1.18
N VAL A 156 -5.83 -12.86 -1.53
CA VAL A 156 -5.77 -14.03 -0.65
C VAL A 156 -4.98 -13.65 0.60
N GLU A 157 -5.63 -13.72 1.75
CA GLU A 157 -5.02 -13.40 3.04
C GLU A 157 -4.18 -14.57 3.54
N ARG A 158 -4.68 -15.80 3.35
CA ARG A 158 -4.01 -17.04 3.73
C ARG A 158 -4.48 -18.24 2.92
N GLY A 159 -3.70 -19.31 2.98
CA GLY A 159 -3.91 -20.55 2.24
C GLY A 159 -3.66 -20.41 0.75
N VAL A 160 -4.07 -21.45 0.02
CA VAL A 160 -3.99 -21.54 -1.44
C VAL A 160 -5.33 -22.07 -1.92
N ILE A 161 -5.80 -21.55 -3.05
CA ILE A 161 -7.00 -22.07 -3.72
C ILE A 161 -6.67 -22.53 -5.14
N LYS A 162 -7.22 -23.67 -5.54
CA LYS A 162 -7.10 -24.20 -6.89
C LYS A 162 -8.43 -24.21 -7.61
N VAL A 163 -8.38 -24.11 -8.93
CA VAL A 163 -9.57 -24.30 -9.76
C VAL A 163 -10.14 -25.69 -9.53
N GLY A 164 -11.44 -25.75 -9.25
CA GLY A 164 -12.19 -26.97 -8.93
C GLY A 164 -12.38 -27.25 -7.44
N GLU A 165 -11.74 -26.49 -6.54
CA GLU A 165 -11.94 -26.65 -5.09
C GLU A 165 -13.27 -26.01 -4.63
N GLU A 166 -13.89 -26.64 -3.63
CA GLU A 166 -15.10 -26.13 -2.97
C GLU A 166 -14.71 -25.08 -1.93
N VAL A 167 -15.44 -23.97 -1.90
CA VAL A 167 -15.27 -22.87 -0.95
C VAL A 167 -16.59 -22.56 -0.26
N GLU A 168 -16.48 -21.99 0.94
CA GLU A 168 -17.61 -21.47 1.69
C GLU A 168 -17.59 -19.93 1.69
N ILE A 169 -18.70 -19.33 1.29
CA ILE A 169 -18.91 -17.89 1.38
C ILE A 169 -19.53 -17.60 2.74
N VAL A 170 -18.73 -17.06 3.65
CA VAL A 170 -19.09 -16.84 5.06
C VAL A 170 -19.19 -15.34 5.35
N GLY A 171 -20.26 -14.93 6.04
CA GLY A 171 -20.44 -13.56 6.54
C GLY A 171 -21.73 -12.88 6.05
N LEU A 172 -22.27 -11.97 6.86
CA LEU A 172 -23.51 -11.19 6.70
C LEU A 172 -24.83 -12.00 6.52
N LYS A 173 -24.80 -13.11 5.79
CA LYS A 173 -25.91 -14.03 5.50
C LYS A 173 -25.54 -15.46 5.90
N GLU A 174 -26.48 -16.38 5.70
CA GLU A 174 -26.21 -17.81 5.86
C GLU A 174 -25.09 -18.27 4.93
N THR A 175 -24.21 -19.12 5.45
CA THR A 175 -23.07 -19.67 4.72
C THR A 175 -23.53 -20.46 3.50
N GLN A 176 -22.93 -20.18 2.35
CA GLN A 176 -23.20 -20.87 1.09
C GLN A 176 -21.94 -21.56 0.56
N LYS A 177 -22.13 -22.72 -0.07
CA LYS A 177 -21.05 -23.44 -0.76
C LYS A 177 -21.00 -23.06 -2.23
N ALA A 178 -19.81 -22.93 -2.76
CA ALA A 178 -19.56 -22.69 -4.17
C ALA A 178 -18.32 -23.45 -4.64
N ILE A 179 -18.15 -23.61 -5.95
CA ILE A 179 -16.96 -24.22 -6.56
C ILE A 179 -16.21 -23.14 -7.32
N VAL A 180 -14.89 -23.08 -7.12
CA VAL A 180 -14.02 -22.15 -7.85
C VAL A 180 -13.86 -22.61 -9.29
N THR A 181 -14.41 -21.86 -10.23
CA THR A 181 -14.39 -22.20 -11.67
C THR A 181 -13.21 -21.58 -12.43
N GLY A 182 -12.50 -20.62 -11.82
CA GLY A 182 -11.32 -19.99 -12.42
C GLY A 182 -10.67 -18.98 -11.49
N VAL A 183 -9.38 -18.72 -11.72
CA VAL A 183 -8.57 -17.72 -11.00
C VAL A 183 -7.86 -16.84 -12.03
N GLU A 184 -7.92 -15.52 -11.88
CA GLU A 184 -7.25 -14.55 -12.78
C GLU A 184 -6.53 -13.46 -12.00
N MET A 185 -5.34 -13.06 -12.48
CA MET A 185 -4.60 -11.89 -11.99
C MET A 185 -4.17 -11.04 -13.20
N PHE A 186 -4.53 -9.75 -13.24
CA PHE A 186 -4.18 -8.82 -14.33
C PHE A 186 -4.41 -9.40 -15.75
N ARG A 187 -5.60 -9.97 -15.99
CA ARG A 187 -6.02 -10.63 -17.27
C ARG A 187 -5.19 -11.86 -17.66
N LYS A 188 -4.45 -12.45 -16.72
CA LYS A 188 -3.79 -13.75 -16.89
C LYS A 188 -4.54 -14.79 -16.06
N SER A 189 -4.95 -15.88 -16.69
CA SER A 189 -5.50 -17.04 -15.98
C SER A 189 -4.40 -17.77 -15.22
N LEU A 190 -4.72 -18.20 -14.00
CA LEU A 190 -3.84 -18.93 -13.11
C LEU A 190 -4.51 -20.25 -12.71
N ASP A 191 -3.71 -21.29 -12.48
CA ASP A 191 -4.20 -22.58 -11.99
C ASP A 191 -4.44 -22.58 -10.47
N SER A 192 -3.80 -21.64 -9.76
CA SER A 192 -3.94 -21.42 -8.32
C SER A 192 -3.63 -19.96 -7.94
N ALA A 193 -4.21 -19.50 -6.83
CA ALA A 193 -3.87 -18.24 -6.15
C ALA A 193 -3.33 -18.48 -4.74
#